data_AF-A0A1U7WQ34-F1
#
_entry.id   AF-A0A1U7WQ34-F1
#
_cell.length_a   1.000
_cell.length_b   1.000
_cell.length_c   1.000
_cell.angle_alpha   90.00
_cell.angle_beta   90.00
_cell.angle_gamma   90.00
#
_symmetry.space_group_name_H-M   'P 1'
#
loop_
_entity.id
_entity.type
_entity.pdbx_description
1 polymer ?
#
loop_
_entity_poly.entity_id
_entity_poly.type
_entity_poly.pdbx_seq_one_letter_code
_entity_poly.pdbx_strand_id
1 'polypeptide(L)'
;MDMLHRLTGFRSEDPDVAIGSSRMKLVRIRDHLVQIHDTITDDSAEVDVEQYTRLLLLLLFGGVLFPNTSGNLVSLRFLHHIADFDDTVSYSWGGTVLSFLYRQMCRASMGTQRDVSGFLPLLQVWVWERFLQLRPPLPQLPANVYILDLPLACRW
;
A
#
# COMPACT_ATOMS: atom_id res chain seq x y z
N MET A 1 7.44 24.14 -7.65
CA MET A 1 8.36 23.00 -7.47
C MET A 1 7.54 21.81 -7.03
N ASP A 2 7.56 20.74 -7.82
CA ASP A 2 6.71 19.56 -7.63
C ASP A 2 7.07 18.83 -6.32
N MET A 3 6.08 18.65 -5.43
CA MET A 3 6.24 17.98 -4.14
C MET A 3 6.73 16.55 -4.31
N LEU A 4 6.33 15.89 -5.42
CA LEU A 4 6.77 14.55 -5.78
C LEU A 4 8.29 14.54 -5.96
N HIS A 5 8.83 15.32 -6.90
CA HIS A 5 10.27 15.38 -7.14
C HIS A 5 11.07 15.73 -5.87
N ARG A 6 10.58 16.68 -5.06
CA ARG A 6 11.29 17.09 -3.83
C ARG A 6 11.40 15.95 -2.81
N LEU A 7 10.34 15.16 -2.66
CA LEU A 7 10.28 14.12 -1.62
C LEU A 7 10.81 12.77 -2.10
N THR A 8 10.77 12.48 -3.40
CA THR A 8 11.08 11.14 -3.92
C THR A 8 12.20 11.13 -4.96
N GLY A 9 12.75 12.27 -5.36
CA GLY A 9 13.72 12.35 -6.47
C GLY A 9 13.13 12.02 -7.85
N PHE A 10 11.86 11.61 -7.91
CA PHE A 10 11.21 11.17 -9.14
C PHE A 10 10.96 12.36 -10.07
N ARG A 11 11.54 12.31 -11.28
CA ARG A 11 11.32 13.31 -12.32
C ARG A 11 10.33 12.75 -13.35
N SER A 12 9.16 13.38 -13.46
CA SER A 12 8.24 13.08 -14.57
C SER A 12 8.85 13.62 -15.86
N GLU A 13 9.09 12.77 -16.85
CA GLU A 13 9.67 13.15 -18.15
C GLU A 13 8.68 13.90 -19.06
N ASP A 14 7.41 14.02 -18.65
CA ASP A 14 6.34 14.58 -19.47
C ASP A 14 5.79 15.89 -18.83
N PRO A 15 6.31 17.07 -19.25
CA PRO A 15 5.99 18.35 -18.63
C PRO A 15 4.51 18.75 -18.77
N ASP A 16 3.79 18.21 -19.76
CA ASP A 16 2.37 18.52 -20.02
C ASP A 16 1.39 17.63 -19.22
N VAL A 17 1.85 16.53 -18.62
CA VAL A 17 1.01 15.60 -17.82
C VAL A 17 1.13 15.88 -16.31
N ALA A 18 2.22 16.51 -15.88
CA ALA A 18 2.48 16.84 -14.47
C ALA A 18 1.69 18.08 -13.99
N ILE A 19 1.25 18.95 -14.90
CA ILE A 19 0.46 20.14 -14.56
C ILE A 19 -1.01 19.71 -14.39
N GLY A 20 -1.31 19.09 -13.24
CA GLY A 20 -2.69 18.85 -12.79
C GLY A 20 -3.06 17.41 -12.45
N SER A 21 -2.18 16.42 -12.68
CA SER A 21 -2.49 15.04 -12.29
C SER A 21 -2.25 14.83 -10.78
N SER A 22 -3.33 14.88 -10.00
CA SER A 22 -3.32 14.49 -8.56
C SER A 22 -3.05 12.99 -8.32
N ARG A 23 -2.69 12.26 -9.39
CA ARG A 23 -2.55 10.81 -9.43
C ARG A 23 -1.39 10.41 -10.34
N MET A 24 -0.67 9.37 -9.94
CA MET A 24 0.45 8.79 -10.68
C MET A 24 0.21 7.32 -10.96
N LYS A 25 0.74 6.78 -12.06
CA LYS A 25 0.65 5.34 -12.36
C LYS A 25 1.55 4.54 -11.40
N LEU A 26 0.98 3.57 -10.67
CA LEU A 26 1.73 2.69 -9.75
C LEU A 26 2.85 1.94 -10.48
N VAL A 27 2.60 1.49 -11.72
CA VAL A 27 3.64 0.86 -12.56
C VAL A 27 4.86 1.78 -12.75
N ARG A 28 4.67 3.10 -12.89
CA ARG A 28 5.82 4.02 -13.04
C ARG A 28 6.65 4.11 -11.76
N ILE A 29 5.99 4.11 -10.59
CA ILE A 29 6.68 4.07 -9.29
C ILE A 29 7.45 2.77 -9.15
N ARG A 30 6.80 1.64 -9.47
CA ARG A 30 7.42 0.31 -9.39
C ARG A 30 8.61 0.18 -10.33
N ASP A 31 8.47 0.59 -11.58
CA ASP A 31 9.54 0.46 -12.57
C ASP A 31 10.75 1.34 -12.18
N HIS A 32 10.50 2.54 -11.63
CA HIS A 32 11.57 3.38 -11.08
C HIS A 32 12.22 2.78 -9.84
N LEU A 33 11.43 2.24 -8.90
CA LEU A 33 11.95 1.52 -7.72
C LEU A 33 12.86 0.36 -8.12
N VAL A 34 12.47 -0.43 -9.12
CA VAL A 34 13.29 -1.53 -9.65
C VAL A 34 14.61 -1.00 -10.23
N GLN A 35 14.57 0.13 -10.95
CA GLN A 35 15.77 0.73 -11.53
C GLN A 35 16.76 1.23 -10.47
N ILE A 36 16.27 1.83 -9.38
CA ILE A 36 17.13 2.38 -8.33
C ILE A 36 17.45 1.39 -7.22
N HIS A 37 16.84 0.19 -7.22
CA HIS A 37 16.97 -0.79 -6.14
C HIS A 37 18.43 -1.15 -5.84
N ASP A 38 19.20 -1.49 -6.87
CA ASP A 38 20.60 -1.90 -6.74
C ASP A 38 21.54 -0.73 -6.34
N THR A 39 21.04 0.51 -6.39
CA THR A 39 21.81 1.71 -6.00
C THR A 39 21.67 2.04 -4.52
N ILE A 40 20.67 1.48 -3.83
CA ILE A 40 20.48 1.66 -2.39
C ILE A 40 21.24 0.56 -1.66
N THR A 41 22.31 0.95 -0.97
CA THR A 41 23.17 0.07 -0.17
C THR A 41 23.24 0.57 1.27
N ASP A 42 23.90 -0.20 2.14
CA ASP A 42 24.13 0.19 3.54
C ASP A 42 24.97 1.47 3.68
N ASP A 43 25.70 1.86 2.62
CA ASP A 43 26.52 3.08 2.55
C ASP A 43 25.80 4.27 1.89
N SER A 44 24.53 4.11 1.50
CA SER A 44 23.76 5.18 0.86
C SER A 44 23.54 6.36 1.80
N ALA A 45 23.47 7.57 1.23
CA ALA A 45 23.13 8.75 2.01
C ALA A 45 21.69 8.63 2.54
N GLU A 46 21.46 9.17 3.74
CA GLU A 46 20.15 9.14 4.40
C GLU A 46 19.04 9.67 3.48
N VAL A 47 19.30 10.75 2.74
CA VAL A 47 18.36 11.34 1.77
C VAL A 47 17.91 10.34 0.69
N ASP A 48 18.81 9.47 0.21
CA ASP A 48 18.50 8.50 -0.84
C ASP A 48 17.62 7.37 -0.28
N VAL A 49 17.95 6.90 0.94
CA VAL A 49 17.17 5.91 1.67
C VAL A 49 15.77 6.43 1.98
N GLU A 50 15.64 7.68 2.40
CA GLU A 50 14.35 8.29 2.65
C GLU A 50 13.51 8.44 1.37
N GLN A 51 14.10 8.90 0.27
CA GLN A 51 13.41 9.03 -1.02
C GLN A 51 12.90 7.67 -1.51
N TYR A 52 13.74 6.64 -1.43
CA TYR A 52 13.39 5.26 -1.74
C TYR A 52 12.24 4.75 -0.84
N THR A 53 12.32 5.02 0.46
CA THR A 53 11.28 4.65 1.44
C THR A 53 9.95 5.33 1.12
N ARG A 54 9.95 6.62 0.77
CA ARG A 54 8.73 7.34 0.38
C ARG A 54 8.10 6.74 -0.89
N LEU A 55 8.90 6.34 -1.88
CA LEU A 55 8.41 5.64 -3.07
C LEU A 55 7.77 4.28 -2.72
N LEU A 56 8.40 3.50 -1.82
CA LEU A 56 7.83 2.25 -1.32
C LEU A 56 6.51 2.47 -0.59
N LEU A 57 6.43 3.49 0.28
CA LEU A 57 5.19 3.83 0.99
C LEU A 57 4.08 4.27 0.04
N LEU A 58 4.38 5.04 -1.01
CA LEU A 58 3.40 5.38 -2.05
C LEU A 58 2.87 4.13 -2.76
N LEU A 59 3.76 3.21 -3.11
CA LEU A 59 3.38 1.94 -3.75
C LEU A 59 2.50 1.11 -2.80
N LEU A 60 2.88 1.01 -1.53
CA LEU A 60 2.15 0.29 -0.50
C LEU A 60 0.76 0.91 -0.28
N PHE A 61 0.67 2.23 -0.14
CA PHE A 61 -0.59 2.93 0.11
C PHE A 61 -1.53 2.82 -1.10
N GLY A 62 -1.04 3.06 -2.31
CA GLY A 62 -1.87 3.04 -3.50
C GLY A 62 -2.23 1.64 -4.00
N GLY A 63 -1.30 0.67 -3.87
CA GLY A 63 -1.43 -0.66 -4.43
C GLY A 63 -1.99 -1.70 -3.48
N VAL A 64 -1.73 -1.56 -2.17
CA VAL A 64 -2.04 -2.62 -1.19
C VAL A 64 -3.06 -2.14 -0.16
N LEU A 65 -2.82 -1.01 0.50
CA LEU A 65 -3.63 -0.58 1.64
C LEU A 65 -4.91 0.16 1.23
N PHE A 66 -4.83 0.99 0.19
CA PHE A 66 -5.96 1.76 -0.33
C PHE A 66 -6.19 1.55 -1.84
N PRO A 67 -6.19 0.30 -2.34
CA PRO A 67 -6.50 0.04 -3.73
C PRO A 67 -7.92 0.54 -4.01
N ASN A 68 -8.11 1.12 -5.18
CA ASN A 68 -9.36 1.70 -5.61
C ASN A 68 -9.70 1.21 -7.02
N THR A 69 -10.90 1.52 -7.49
CA THR A 69 -11.37 1.06 -8.81
C THR A 69 -10.82 1.87 -9.99
N SER A 70 -9.91 2.83 -9.77
CA SER A 70 -9.29 3.62 -10.84
C SER A 70 -8.16 2.87 -11.58
N GLY A 71 -8.04 1.57 -11.33
CA GLY A 71 -6.99 0.72 -11.90
C GLY A 71 -5.63 1.06 -11.30
N ASN A 72 -4.66 1.33 -12.17
CA ASN A 72 -3.24 1.42 -11.84
C ASN A 72 -2.79 2.80 -11.34
N LEU A 73 -3.67 3.60 -10.71
CA LEU A 73 -3.38 4.98 -10.31
C LEU A 73 -3.36 5.15 -8.79
N VAL A 74 -2.27 5.69 -8.25
CA VAL A 74 -2.14 6.13 -6.86
C VAL A 74 -2.37 7.62 -6.72
N SER A 75 -3.04 8.05 -5.65
CA SER A 75 -3.23 9.47 -5.36
C SER A 75 -1.97 10.07 -4.73
N LEU A 76 -1.50 11.19 -5.29
CA LEU A 76 -0.36 11.93 -4.75
C LEU A 76 -0.65 12.60 -3.40
N ARG A 77 -1.91 12.61 -2.93
CA ARG A 77 -2.25 13.09 -1.58
C ARG A 77 -1.48 12.38 -0.48
N PHE A 78 -1.08 11.12 -0.72
CA PHE A 78 -0.31 10.34 0.24
C PHE A 78 1.06 10.95 0.52
N LEU A 79 1.63 11.71 -0.43
CA LEU A 79 2.88 12.46 -0.21
C LEU A 79 2.81 13.35 1.03
N HIS A 80 1.66 13.96 1.31
CA HIS A 80 1.49 14.78 2.52
C HIS A 80 1.62 13.98 3.81
N HIS A 81 1.20 12.72 3.79
CA HIS A 81 1.24 11.86 4.97
C HIS A 81 2.58 11.15 5.16
N ILE A 82 3.47 11.18 4.17
CA ILE A 82 4.81 10.56 4.19
C ILE A 82 5.93 11.58 4.00
N ALA A 83 5.61 12.88 4.03
CA ALA A 83 6.59 13.94 3.90
C ALA A 83 7.53 13.93 5.11
N ASP A 84 6.95 13.81 6.30
CA ASP A 84 7.62 13.70 7.59
C ASP A 84 7.36 12.31 8.19
N PHE A 85 8.42 11.57 8.48
CA PHE A 85 8.30 10.22 9.03
C PHE A 85 7.87 10.21 10.49
N ASP A 86 8.21 11.25 11.26
CA ASP A 86 7.78 11.35 12.67
C ASP A 86 6.27 11.48 12.76
N ASP A 87 5.67 12.26 11.86
CA ASP A 87 4.22 12.32 11.69
C ASP A 87 3.67 11.00 11.15
N THR A 88 4.36 10.40 10.17
CA THR A 88 3.93 9.16 9.52
C THR A 88 3.71 8.04 10.55
N VAL A 89 4.62 7.87 11.50
CA VAL A 89 4.51 6.81 12.53
C VAL A 89 3.41 7.07 13.56
N SER A 90 3.01 8.33 13.74
CA SER A 90 1.97 8.71 14.70
C SER A 90 0.55 8.34 14.25
N TYR A 91 0.33 8.13 12.94
CA TYR A 91 -1.00 7.84 12.41
C TYR A 91 -1.44 6.40 12.69
N SER A 92 -2.74 6.23 12.98
CA SER A 92 -3.38 4.91 13.03
C SER A 92 -3.65 4.38 11.62
N TRP A 93 -2.59 3.90 10.94
CA TRP A 93 -2.71 3.33 9.60
C TRP A 93 -3.68 2.15 9.57
N GLY A 94 -3.62 1.24 10.54
CA GLY A 94 -4.54 0.11 10.65
C GLY A 94 -6.01 0.53 10.73
N GLY A 95 -6.33 1.52 11.58
CA GLY A 95 -7.68 2.06 11.69
C GLY A 95 -8.14 2.76 10.41
N THR A 96 -7.24 3.50 9.76
CA THR A 96 -7.51 4.18 8.49
C THR A 96 -7.81 3.17 7.38
N VAL A 97 -7.01 2.11 7.25
CA VAL A 97 -7.22 1.02 6.29
C VAL A 97 -8.54 0.31 6.54
N LEU A 98 -8.86 0.00 7.80
CA LEU A 98 -10.12 -0.64 8.17
C LEU A 98 -11.34 0.24 7.83
N SER A 99 -11.28 1.53 8.17
CA SER A 99 -12.34 2.49 7.86
C SER A 99 -12.56 2.63 6.34
N PHE A 100 -11.48 2.60 5.57
CA PHE A 100 -11.54 2.65 4.11
C PHE A 100 -12.21 1.40 3.57
N LEU A 101 -11.80 0.21 4.02
CA LEU A 101 -12.41 -1.06 3.64
C LEU A 101 -13.91 -1.09 3.95
N TYR A 102 -14.32 -0.69 5.15
CA TYR A 102 -15.73 -0.60 5.52
C TYR A 102 -16.51 0.34 4.60
N ARG A 103 -15.96 1.51 4.27
CA ARG A 103 -16.59 2.43 3.33
C ARG A 103 -16.77 1.80 1.94
N GLN A 104 -15.79 1.07 1.43
CA GLN A 104 -15.90 0.40 0.12
C GLN A 104 -16.93 -0.74 0.15
N MET A 105 -16.97 -1.53 1.23
CA MET A 105 -18.00 -2.56 1.39
C MET A 105 -19.41 -1.97 1.44
N CYS A 106 -19.62 -0.89 2.21
CA CYS A 106 -20.92 -0.20 2.23
C CYS A 106 -21.33 0.28 0.84
N ARG A 107 -20.40 0.87 0.07
CA ARG A 107 -20.66 1.32 -1.30
C ARG A 107 -21.06 0.19 -2.24
N ALA A 108 -20.38 -0.95 -2.13
CA ALA A 108 -20.72 -2.14 -2.90
C ALA A 108 -22.10 -2.70 -2.50
N SER A 109 -22.42 -2.76 -1.21
CA SER A 109 -23.73 -3.23 -0.72
C SER A 109 -24.89 -2.33 -1.14
N MET A 110 -24.67 -1.02 -1.27
CA MET A 110 -25.67 -0.08 -1.78
C MET A 110 -25.84 -0.13 -3.31
N GLY A 111 -25.08 -0.98 -4.02
CA GLY A 111 -25.12 -1.06 -5.48
C GLY A 111 -24.49 0.13 -6.21
N THR A 112 -23.81 1.03 -5.49
CA THR A 112 -23.17 2.23 -6.08
C THR A 112 -21.87 1.89 -6.81
N GLN A 113 -21.30 0.72 -6.57
CA GLN A 113 -20.08 0.23 -7.20
C GLN A 113 -20.25 -1.24 -7.59
N ARG A 114 -19.67 -1.64 -8.73
CA ARG A 114 -19.67 -3.04 -9.20
C ARG A 114 -18.67 -3.91 -8.46
N ASP A 115 -17.56 -3.32 -8.01
CA ASP A 115 -16.46 -4.01 -7.36
C ASP A 115 -16.22 -3.48 -5.95
N VAL A 116 -15.75 -4.36 -5.06
CA VAL A 116 -15.26 -3.99 -3.73
C VAL A 116 -13.78 -3.65 -3.83
N SER A 117 -13.38 -2.51 -3.29
CA SER A 117 -11.98 -2.09 -3.22
C SER A 117 -11.50 -1.94 -1.76
N GLY A 118 -10.22 -1.62 -1.55
CA GLY A 118 -9.57 -1.62 -0.23
C GLY A 118 -8.78 -2.90 0.06
N PHE A 119 -8.21 -2.97 1.26
CA PHE A 119 -7.35 -4.08 1.67
C PHE A 119 -8.15 -5.34 2.02
N LEU A 120 -8.65 -6.03 0.97
CA LEU A 120 -9.47 -7.24 1.06
C LEU A 120 -8.87 -8.40 1.88
N PRO A 121 -7.54 -8.58 1.98
CA PRO A 121 -6.97 -9.59 2.87
C PRO A 121 -7.48 -9.52 4.31
N LEU A 122 -7.78 -8.31 4.84
CA LEU A 122 -8.40 -8.18 6.17
C LEU A 122 -9.78 -8.86 6.24
N LEU A 123 -10.60 -8.68 5.20
CA LEU A 123 -11.90 -9.33 5.12
C LEU A 123 -11.75 -10.84 4.97
N GLN A 124 -10.80 -11.30 4.15
CA GLN A 124 -10.54 -12.73 3.94
C GLN A 124 -10.13 -13.42 5.24
N VAL A 125 -9.16 -12.87 5.97
CA VAL A 125 -8.71 -13.42 7.25
C VAL A 125 -9.85 -13.41 8.27
N TRP A 126 -10.66 -12.34 8.31
CA TRP A 126 -11.84 -12.29 9.17
C TRP A 126 -12.85 -13.40 8.85
N VAL A 127 -13.10 -13.66 7.56
CA VAL A 127 -13.99 -14.75 7.11
C VAL A 127 -13.46 -16.11 7.55
N TRP A 128 -12.16 -16.38 7.36
CA TRP A 128 -11.55 -17.67 7.75
C TRP A 128 -11.63 -17.92 9.25
N GLU A 129 -11.41 -16.90 10.06
CA GLU A 129 -11.53 -17.03 11.52
C GLU A 129 -12.97 -17.37 11.95
N ARG A 130 -13.98 -16.76 11.30
CA ARG A 130 -15.40 -16.89 11.69
C ARG A 130 -16.12 -18.09 11.09
N PHE A 131 -15.80 -18.46 9.85
CA PHE A 131 -16.51 -19.49 9.09
C PHE A 131 -15.61 -20.69 8.83
N LEU A 132 -15.76 -21.73 9.66
CA LEU A 132 -14.99 -22.98 9.57
C LEU A 132 -15.00 -23.60 8.17
N GLN A 133 -16.12 -23.52 7.45
CA GLN A 133 -16.25 -24.11 6.10
C GLN A 133 -15.43 -23.39 5.03
N LEU A 134 -15.03 -22.14 5.27
CA LEU A 134 -14.32 -21.30 4.31
C LEU A 134 -12.82 -21.24 4.57
N ARG A 135 -12.32 -21.93 5.60
CA ARG A 135 -10.91 -21.96 5.95
C ARG A 135 -10.11 -22.70 4.89
N PRO A 136 -8.98 -22.15 4.42
CA PRO A 136 -8.06 -22.92 3.61
C PRO A 136 -7.42 -24.04 4.46
N PRO A 137 -6.89 -25.09 3.82
CA PRO A 137 -6.11 -26.09 4.51
C PRO A 137 -4.87 -25.44 5.15
N LEU A 138 -4.48 -25.94 6.32
CA LEU A 138 -3.35 -25.41 7.06
C LEU A 138 -2.04 -25.58 6.27
N PRO A 139 -1.14 -24.58 6.31
CA PRO A 139 0.17 -24.69 5.70
C PRO A 139 0.99 -25.81 6.38
N GLN A 140 1.86 -26.46 5.60
CA GLN A 140 2.82 -27.41 6.16
C GLN A 140 3.88 -26.63 6.93
N LEU A 141 3.87 -26.75 8.26
CA LEU A 141 4.79 -26.05 9.14
C LEU A 141 5.93 -26.96 9.61
N PRO A 142 7.13 -26.41 9.82
CA PRO A 142 8.21 -27.10 10.51
C PRO A 142 7.78 -27.59 11.90
N ALA A 143 8.36 -28.70 12.38
CA ALA A 143 7.98 -29.33 13.65
C ALA A 143 8.12 -28.42 14.89
N ASN A 144 8.87 -27.33 14.79
CA ASN A 144 9.11 -26.35 15.86
C ASN A 144 8.22 -25.09 15.78
N VAL A 145 7.26 -25.02 14.86
CA VAL A 145 6.38 -23.86 14.70
C VAL A 145 4.93 -24.24 15.00
N TYR A 146 4.34 -23.61 16.01
CA TYR A 146 2.93 -23.77 16.32
C TYR A 146 2.09 -22.73 15.59
N ILE A 147 1.00 -23.17 14.94
CA ILE A 147 0.07 -22.29 14.20
C ILE A 147 -0.48 -21.16 15.07
N LEU A 148 -0.71 -21.43 16.35
CA LEU A 148 -1.26 -20.43 17.27
C LEU A 148 -0.30 -19.26 17.51
N ASP A 149 1.00 -19.48 17.33
CA ASP A 149 2.04 -18.46 17.50
C ASP A 149 2.22 -17.58 16.25
N LEU A 150 1.63 -18.00 15.12
CA LEU A 150 1.67 -17.22 13.89
C LEU A 150 0.65 -16.08 13.92
N PRO A 151 0.97 -14.92 13.31
CA PRO A 151 -0.02 -13.89 13.02
C PRO A 151 -1.23 -14.48 12.29
N LEU A 152 -2.43 -13.98 12.57
CA LEU A 152 -3.68 -14.54 12.04
C LEU A 152 -3.67 -14.72 10.52
N ALA A 153 -3.14 -13.73 9.80
CA ALA A 153 -3.05 -13.77 8.34
C ALA A 153 -2.07 -14.83 7.80
N CYS A 154 -1.17 -15.34 8.63
CA CYS A 154 -0.16 -16.35 8.28
C CYS A 154 -0.56 -17.77 8.68
N ARG A 155 -1.70 -17.95 9.36
CA ARG A 155 -2.22 -19.28 9.76
C ARG A 155 -2.85 -20.05 8.60
N TRP A 156 -3.16 -19.34 7.53
CA TRP A 156 -4.04 -19.73 6.44
C TRP A 156 -3.38 -19.37 5.11
#